data_AF-A0A368P7P1-F1
#
_entry.id   AF-A0A368P7P1-F1
#
_cell.length_a   1.000
_cell.length_b   1.000
_cell.length_c   1.000
_cell.angle_alpha   90.00
_cell.angle_beta   90.00
_cell.angle_gamma   90.00
#
_symmetry.space_group_name_H-M   'P 1'
#
loop_
_entity.id
_entity.type
_entity.pdbx_description
1 polymer ?
#
loop_
_entity_poly.entity_id
_entity_poly.type
_entity_poly.pdbx_seq_one_letter_code
_entity_poly.pdbx_strand_id
1 'polypeptide(L)'
;MPDFEYSNADKIYHFIAYFFLSSLWFVVLFKRYKLPFYKSLLYSVVASILFGIIIEVLQAILTDYRSADYMDVLANTIGVSTTVITLLILKKKVVKK
;
A
#
# COMPACT_ATOMS: atom_id res chain seq x y z
N MET A 1 -9.20 28.99 6.74
CA MET A 1 -7.74 28.89 6.45
C MET A 1 -7.62 28.33 5.04
N PRO A 2 -6.51 28.43 4.29
CA PRO A 2 -6.54 27.98 2.89
C PRO A 2 -6.59 26.44 2.86
N ASP A 3 -7.79 25.90 2.64
CA ASP A 3 -8.11 24.47 2.74
C ASP A 3 -7.57 23.62 1.57
N PHE A 4 -6.85 24.25 0.63
CA PHE A 4 -6.39 23.62 -0.61
C PHE A 4 -5.07 22.84 -0.51
N GLU A 5 -4.21 23.11 0.48
CA GLU A 5 -2.92 22.40 0.61
C GLU A 5 -3.04 21.05 1.32
N TYR A 6 -3.98 20.90 2.26
CA TYR A 6 -4.04 19.70 3.11
C TYR A 6 -4.57 18.46 2.35
N SER A 7 -5.51 18.63 1.41
CA SER A 7 -6.16 17.53 0.70
C SER A 7 -5.23 16.75 -0.25
N ASN A 8 -4.20 17.39 -0.82
CA ASN A 8 -3.31 16.71 -1.76
C ASN A 8 -2.09 16.07 -1.08
N ALA A 9 -1.60 16.66 0.02
CA ALA A 9 -0.50 16.09 0.79
C ALA A 9 -0.90 14.75 1.42
N ASP A 10 -2.13 14.67 1.92
CA ASP A 10 -2.74 13.47 2.49
C ASP A 10 -2.69 12.26 1.54
N LYS A 11 -3.02 12.47 0.25
CA LYS A 11 -2.95 11.42 -0.79
C LYS A 11 -1.54 10.92 -1.04
N ILE A 12 -0.53 11.80 -0.95
CA ILE A 12 0.87 11.42 -1.08
C ILE A 12 1.30 10.55 0.11
N TYR A 13 0.86 10.90 1.33
CA TYR A 13 1.10 10.07 2.51
C TYR A 13 0.47 8.68 2.37
N HIS A 14 -0.77 8.60 1.88
CA HIS A 14 -1.45 7.36 1.57
C HIS A 14 -0.66 6.51 0.56
N PHE A 15 -0.26 7.09 -0.57
CA PHE A 15 0.56 6.39 -1.56
C PHE A 15 1.86 5.84 -0.96
N ILE A 16 2.62 6.68 -0.25
CA ILE A 16 3.92 6.31 0.33
C ILE A 16 3.75 5.23 1.40
N ALA A 17 2.77 5.40 2.30
CA ALA A 17 2.52 4.47 3.39
C ALA A 17 2.19 3.07 2.85
N TYR A 18 1.33 2.98 1.84
CA TYR A 18 0.91 1.68 1.29
C TYR A 18 1.98 1.04 0.41
N PHE A 19 2.82 1.83 -0.25
CA PHE A 19 4.02 1.32 -0.90
C PHE A 19 4.98 0.64 0.09
N PHE A 20 5.29 1.32 1.21
CA PHE A 20 6.18 0.74 2.22
C PHE A 20 5.52 -0.41 2.99
N LEU A 21 4.24 -0.32 3.32
CA LEU A 21 3.49 -1.38 4.00
C LEU A 21 3.49 -2.67 3.17
N SER A 22 3.14 -2.58 1.89
CA SER A 22 3.15 -3.74 0.98
C SER A 22 4.56 -4.29 0.81
N SER A 23 5.58 -3.42 0.71
CA SER A 23 6.98 -3.84 0.62
C SER A 23 7.45 -4.57 1.89
N LEU A 24 7.08 -4.09 3.07
CA LEU A 24 7.40 -4.72 4.35
C LEU A 24 6.73 -6.09 4.49
N TRP A 25 5.44 -6.19 4.17
CA TRP A 25 4.74 -7.47 4.13
C TRP A 25 5.46 -8.46 3.21
N PHE A 26 5.81 -8.03 2.00
CA PHE A 26 6.54 -8.88 1.07
C PHE A 26 7.88 -9.34 1.64
N VAL A 27 8.69 -8.43 2.22
CA VAL A 27 9.99 -8.76 2.80
C VAL A 27 9.84 -9.78 3.94
N VAL A 28 8.87 -9.59 4.83
CA VAL A 28 8.60 -10.52 5.93
C VAL A 28 8.19 -11.89 5.39
N LEU A 29 7.23 -11.95 4.47
CA LEU A 29 6.74 -13.20 3.89
C LEU A 29 7.81 -13.96 3.11
N PHE A 30 8.60 -13.22 2.32
CA PHE A 30 9.63 -13.81 1.45
C PHE A 30 10.91 -14.17 2.20
N LYS A 31 11.44 -13.28 3.06
CA LYS A 31 12.72 -13.51 3.74
C LYS A 31 12.57 -14.25 5.07
N ARG A 32 11.59 -13.87 5.90
CA ARG A 32 11.41 -14.47 7.23
C ARG A 32 10.64 -15.78 7.16
N TYR A 33 9.51 -15.79 6.46
CA TYR A 33 8.67 -16.98 6.32
C TYR A 33 9.04 -17.86 5.11
N LYS A 34 10.03 -17.44 4.29
CA LYS A 34 10.57 -18.21 3.16
C LYS A 34 9.49 -18.68 2.17
N LEU A 35 8.39 -17.93 2.04
CA LEU A 35 7.33 -18.29 1.11
C LEU A 35 7.81 -18.08 -0.34
N PRO A 36 7.27 -18.85 -1.32
CA PRO A 36 7.55 -18.62 -2.73
C PRO A 36 7.28 -17.17 -3.13
N PHE A 37 8.09 -16.62 -4.03
CA PHE A 37 8.01 -15.21 -4.44
C PHE A 37 6.58 -14.77 -4.79
N TYR A 38 5.88 -15.53 -5.64
CA TYR A 38 4.52 -15.18 -6.07
C TYR A 38 3.49 -15.29 -4.95
N LYS A 39 3.67 -16.24 -4.00
CA LYS A 39 2.81 -16.34 -2.82
C LYS A 39 3.04 -15.18 -1.87
N SER A 40 4.30 -14.81 -1.63
CA SER A 40 4.67 -13.66 -0.81
C SER A 40 4.09 -12.36 -1.39
N LEU A 41 4.16 -12.20 -2.70
CA LEU A 41 3.61 -11.06 -3.42
C LEU A 41 2.09 -10.99 -3.34
N LEU A 42 1.40 -12.11 -3.53
CA LEU A 42 -0.06 -12.16 -3.42
C LEU A 42 -0.51 -11.82 -1.98
N TYR A 43 0.10 -12.45 -0.98
CA TYR A 43 -0.26 -12.21 0.42
C TYR A 43 0.08 -10.80 0.89
N SER A 44 1.16 -10.18 0.39
CA SER A 44 1.48 -8.79 0.74
C SER A 44 0.45 -7.81 0.19
N VAL A 45 -0.03 -8.04 -1.04
CA VAL A 45 -1.10 -7.26 -1.66
C VAL A 45 -2.41 -7.41 -0.88
N VAL A 46 -2.82 -8.65 -0.62
CA VAL A 46 -4.07 -8.93 0.12
C VAL A 46 -4.02 -8.33 1.53
N ALA A 47 -2.91 -8.52 2.27
CA ALA A 47 -2.76 -7.96 3.61
C ALA A 47 -2.81 -6.43 3.61
N SER A 48 -2.19 -5.78 2.62
CA SER A 48 -2.18 -4.31 2.52
C SER A 48 -3.55 -3.74 2.15
N ILE A 49 -4.29 -4.38 1.24
CA ILE A 49 -5.65 -3.97 0.89
C ILE A 49 -6.60 -4.13 2.08
N LEU A 50 -6.55 -5.28 2.76
CA LEU A 50 -7.38 -5.53 3.95
C LEU A 50 -7.07 -4.52 5.05
N PHE A 51 -5.79 -4.25 5.30
CA PHE A 51 -5.37 -3.24 6.26
C PHE A 51 -5.92 -1.86 5.89
N GLY A 52 -5.95 -1.52 4.59
CA GLY A 52 -6.48 -0.22 4.19
C GLY A 52 -7.98 -0.05 4.30
N ILE A 53 -8.75 -1.10 4.01
CA ILE A 53 -10.19 -1.10 4.29
C ILE A 53 -10.43 -0.88 5.78
N ILE A 54 -9.65 -1.54 6.65
CA ILE A 54 -9.78 -1.37 8.10
C ILE A 54 -9.49 0.08 8.51
N ILE A 55 -8.40 0.68 8.01
CA ILE A 55 -8.05 2.07 8.35
C ILE A 55 -9.09 3.06 7.83
N GLU A 56 -9.64 2.85 6.64
CA GLU A 56 -10.69 3.70 6.07
C GLU A 56 -11.99 3.65 6.88
N VAL A 57 -12.40 2.44 7.30
CA VAL A 57 -13.54 2.26 8.22
C VAL A 57 -13.27 2.93 9.56
N LEU A 58 -12.07 2.78 10.11
CA LEU A 58 -11.69 3.44 11.37
C LEU A 58 -11.68 4.96 11.23
N GLN A 59 -11.20 5.52 10.11
CA GLN A 59 -11.29 6.95 9.83
C GLN A 59 -12.75 7.40 9.81
N ALA A 60 -13.63 6.67 9.12
CA ALA A 60 -15.04 7.02 9.05
C ALA A 60 -15.75 7.00 10.42
N ILE A 61 -15.31 6.14 11.36
CA ILE A 61 -15.89 6.04 12.70
C ILE A 61 -15.26 7.04 13.68
N LEU A 62 -13.96 7.30 13.58
CA LEU A 62 -13.18 8.06 14.57
C LEU A 62 -12.99 9.54 14.19
N THR A 63 -13.30 9.96 12.96
CA THR A 63 -13.12 11.34 12.51
C THR A 63 -14.40 11.94 11.92
N ASP A 64 -15.03 12.85 12.65
CA ASP A 64 -16.31 13.49 12.27
C ASP A 64 -16.22 14.45 11.07
N TYR A 65 -15.00 14.83 10.65
CA TYR A 65 -14.73 15.80 9.59
C TYR A 65 -14.10 15.19 8.33
N ARG A 66 -13.91 13.87 8.28
CA ARG A 66 -13.24 13.20 7.16
C ARG A 66 -14.15 12.12 6.58
N SER A 67 -14.82 12.45 5.48
CA SER A 67 -15.50 11.44 4.67
C SER A 67 -14.46 10.54 4.02
N ALA A 68 -14.72 9.22 3.98
CA ALA A 68 -13.96 8.31 3.13
C ALA A 68 -13.88 8.86 1.70
N ASP A 69 -12.69 9.32 1.29
CA ASP A 69 -12.47 9.84 -0.05
C ASP A 69 -12.03 8.70 -0.95
N TYR A 70 -12.77 8.47 -2.03
CA TYR A 70 -12.41 7.51 -3.06
C TYR A 70 -10.98 7.73 -3.60
N MET A 71 -10.47 8.96 -3.54
CA MET A 71 -9.09 9.29 -3.90
C MET A 71 -8.06 8.68 -2.96
N ASP A 72 -8.37 8.47 -1.68
CA ASP A 72 -7.45 7.84 -0.71
C ASP A 72 -7.34 6.34 -1.01
N VAL A 73 -8.46 5.69 -1.34
CA VAL A 73 -8.49 4.29 -1.79
C VAL A 73 -7.68 4.12 -3.07
N LEU A 74 -7.82 5.07 -4.01
CA LEU A 74 -7.04 5.09 -5.24
C LEU A 74 -5.53 5.25 -4.94
N ALA A 75 -5.15 6.20 -4.08
CA ALA A 75 -3.76 6.41 -3.69
C ALA A 75 -3.14 5.17 -3.02
N ASN A 76 -3.87 4.51 -2.10
CA ASN A 76 -3.47 3.25 -1.48
C ASN A 76 -3.24 2.16 -2.53
N THR A 77 -4.19 2.01 -3.45
CA THR A 77 -4.14 0.99 -4.53
C THR A 77 -2.96 1.22 -5.47
N ILE A 78 -2.66 2.47 -5.81
CA ILE A 78 -1.50 2.84 -6.63
C ILE A 78 -0.19 2.53 -5.90
N GLY A 79 -0.10 2.78 -4.59
CA GLY A 79 1.07 2.43 -3.78
C GLY A 79 1.36 0.92 -3.75
N VAL A 80 0.32 0.12 -3.55
CA VAL A 80 0.41 -1.36 -3.59
C VAL A 80 0.79 -1.85 -4.99
N SER A 81 0.17 -1.31 -6.04
CA SER A 81 0.47 -1.68 -7.43
C SER A 81 1.91 -1.34 -7.81
N THR A 82 2.41 -0.19 -7.37
CA THR A 82 3.79 0.26 -7.60
C THR A 82 4.79 -0.68 -6.91
N THR A 83 4.46 -1.19 -5.73
CA THR A 83 5.25 -2.23 -5.05
C THR A 83 5.37 -3.49 -5.90
N VAL A 84 4.24 -3.96 -6.44
CA VAL A 84 4.20 -5.17 -7.28
C VAL A 84 5.08 -5.01 -8.51
N ILE A 85 4.94 -3.89 -9.24
CA ILE A 85 5.74 -3.60 -10.44
C ILE A 85 7.23 -3.56 -10.09
N THR A 86 7.60 -2.83 -9.02
CA THR A 86 8.99 -2.72 -8.56
C THR A 86 9.60 -4.09 -8.26
N LEU A 87 8.90 -4.94 -7.50
CA LEU A 87 9.37 -6.28 -7.15
C LEU A 87 9.50 -7.21 -8.36
N LEU A 88 8.58 -7.13 -9.32
CA LEU A 88 8.66 -7.91 -10.55
C LEU A 88 9.85 -7.49 -11.43
N ILE A 89 10.14 -6.18 -11.53
CA ILE A 89 11.31 -5.67 -12.23
C ILE A 89 12.60 -6.15 -11.55
N LEU A 90 12.67 -6.04 -10.22
CA LEU A 90 13.83 -6.49 -9.44
C LEU A 90 14.06 -7.99 -9.62
N LYS A 91 13.01 -8.82 -9.57
CA LYS A 91 13.11 -10.26 -9.84
C LYS A 91 13.67 -10.52 -11.24
N LYS A 92 13.15 -9.85 -12.27
CA LYS A 92 13.64 -10.00 -13.64
C LYS A 92 15.11 -9.61 -13.79
N LYS A 93 15.56 -8.54 -13.11
CA LYS A 93 16.98 -8.12 -13.10
C LYS A 93 17.88 -9.13 -12.39
N VAL A 94 17.41 -9.72 -11.29
CA VAL A 94 18.17 -10.76 -10.55
C VAL A 94 18.28 -12.06 -11.33
N VAL A 95 17.24 -12.46 -12.07
CA VAL A 95 17.22 -13.73 -12.84
C VAL A 95 17.99 -13.64 -14.16
N LYS A 96 18.17 -12.43 -14.73
CA LYS A 96 18.92 -12.22 -15.98
C LYS A 96 20.45 -12.12 -15.79
N LYS A 97 20.94 -12.21 -14.56
CA LYS A 97 22.36 -12.12 -14.22
C LYS A 97 22.85 -13.50 -13.78
#